data_AF-A0A843S6F0-F1
#
_entry.id   AF-A0A843S6F0-F1
#
_cell.length_a   1.000
_cell.length_b   1.000
_cell.length_c   1.000
_cell.angle_alpha   90.00
_cell.angle_beta   90.00
_cell.angle_gamma   90.00
#
_symmetry.space_group_name_H-M   'P 1'
#
loop_
_entity.id
_entity.type
_entity.pdbx_description
1 polymer ?
#
loop_
_entity_poly.entity_id
_entity_poly.type
_entity_poly.pdbx_seq_one_letter_code
_entity_poly.pdbx_strand_id
1 'polypeptide(L)'
;IGAKVCYIYVRGEFYHLQHVLETELRRAYEAGFVGANILDSGEQIDIYIHRGAGAYEAGEETALIESLEGKRAQPRLKPPFPAVVGLYGCPTVVNNVETICNVPLILDRGWEWYAVIGPDKNTGPKLYCVSGHVNRPGVYETDMSVTLRQLIYDYAGGIPGDRRLKAVIPGGSSTNVLPADKIDVQAS
;
A
#
# COMPACT_ATOMS: atom_id res chain seq x y z
N ILE A 1 -15.73 8.87 7.31
CA ILE A 1 -16.25 7.51 7.64
C ILE A 1 -16.55 7.30 9.13
N GLY A 2 -16.29 8.26 10.03
CA GLY A 2 -16.69 8.18 11.45
C GLY A 2 -15.99 7.08 12.26
N ALA A 3 -14.87 6.54 11.77
CA ALA A 3 -14.10 5.52 12.47
C ALA A 3 -13.38 6.14 13.68
N LYS A 4 -13.56 5.53 14.86
CA LYS A 4 -12.88 5.91 16.11
C LYS A 4 -11.70 5.00 16.45
N VAL A 5 -11.52 3.94 15.66
CA VAL A 5 -10.46 2.95 15.82
C VAL A 5 -9.87 2.64 14.46
N CYS A 6 -8.55 2.57 14.38
CA CYS A 6 -7.79 2.14 13.23
C CYS A 6 -6.84 1.01 13.64
N TYR A 7 -6.68 0.01 12.77
CA TYR A 7 -5.66 -1.00 12.93
C TYR A 7 -4.67 -0.93 11.77
N ILE A 8 -3.38 -0.85 12.10
CA ILE A 8 -2.29 -1.00 11.14
C ILE A 8 -1.85 -2.47 11.21
N TYR A 9 -2.25 -3.26 10.23
CA TYR A 9 -1.83 -4.65 10.10
C TYR A 9 -0.46 -4.73 9.40
N VAL A 10 0.58 -5.06 10.17
CA VAL A 10 1.96 -5.15 9.70
C VAL A 10 2.30 -6.60 9.39
N ARG A 11 2.92 -6.83 8.24
CA ARG A 11 3.43 -8.14 7.85
C ARG A 11 4.40 -8.71 8.91
N GLY A 12 4.29 -10.01 9.20
CA GLY A 12 5.05 -10.68 10.27
C GLY A 12 6.57 -10.52 10.20
N GLU A 13 7.11 -10.48 8.98
CA GLU A 13 8.54 -10.37 8.72
C GLU A 13 9.08 -8.94 8.91
N PHE A 14 8.21 -7.93 9.01
CA PHE A 14 8.60 -6.52 9.13
C PHE A 14 8.80 -6.08 10.60
N TYR A 15 9.49 -6.90 11.39
CA TYR A 15 9.76 -6.65 12.82
C TYR A 15 10.40 -5.28 13.07
N HIS A 16 11.40 -4.92 12.26
CA HIS A 16 12.11 -3.64 12.39
C HIS A 16 11.21 -2.44 12.07
N LEU A 17 10.31 -2.55 11.09
CA LEU A 17 9.36 -1.48 10.76
C LEU A 17 8.28 -1.34 11.83
N GLN A 18 7.84 -2.44 12.43
CA GLN A 18 6.88 -2.40 13.54
C GLN A 18 7.41 -1.53 14.68
N HIS A 19 8.67 -1.71 15.09
CA HIS A 19 9.25 -0.93 16.18
C HIS A 19 9.30 0.58 15.88
N VAL A 20 9.61 0.95 14.63
CA VAL A 20 9.57 2.34 14.18
C VAL A 20 8.15 2.88 14.24
N LEU A 21 7.17 2.14 13.71
CA LEU A 21 5.76 2.54 13.74
C LEU A 21 5.23 2.71 15.17
N GLU A 22 5.58 1.81 16.09
CA GLU A 22 5.21 1.92 17.51
C GLU A 22 5.83 3.17 18.16
N THR A 23 7.08 3.46 17.82
CA THR A 23 7.77 4.66 18.33
C THR A 23 7.13 5.94 17.82
N GLU A 24 6.84 6.03 16.52
CA GLU A 24 6.21 7.22 15.93
C GLU A 24 4.75 7.35 16.35
N LEU A 25 4.02 6.24 16.52
CA LEU A 25 2.67 6.27 17.04
C LEU A 25 2.64 6.82 18.47
N ARG A 26 3.56 6.37 19.34
CA ARG A 26 3.69 6.93 20.69
C ARG A 26 3.97 8.44 20.65
N ARG A 27 4.87 8.90 19.77
CA ARG A 27 5.12 10.34 19.57
C ARG A 27 3.88 11.09 19.10
N ALA A 28 3.08 10.49 18.23
CA ALA A 28 1.82 11.09 17.76
C ALA A 28 0.78 11.20 18.88
N TYR A 29 0.70 10.21 19.78
CA TYR A 29 -0.12 10.31 21.01
C TYR A 29 0.41 11.41 21.95
N GLU A 30 1.72 11.48 22.20
CA GLU A 30 2.34 12.51 23.04
C GLU A 30 2.14 13.94 22.50
N ALA A 31 2.10 14.08 21.17
CA ALA A 31 1.86 15.35 20.49
C ALA A 31 0.37 15.71 20.32
N GLY A 32 -0.56 14.84 20.75
CA GLY A 32 -2.00 15.07 20.61
C GLY A 32 -2.54 14.94 19.18
N PHE A 33 -1.82 14.25 18.29
CA PHE A 33 -2.26 13.95 16.91
C PHE A 33 -3.16 12.71 16.82
N VAL A 34 -3.15 11.86 17.83
CA VAL A 34 -3.93 10.61 17.94
C VAL A 34 -4.44 10.49 19.38
N GLY A 35 -5.56 9.80 19.58
CA GLY A 35 -6.19 9.62 20.89
C GLY A 35 -7.44 10.47 21.05
N ALA A 36 -7.73 10.88 22.28
CA ALA A 36 -8.91 11.67 22.61
C ALA A 36 -8.69 13.16 22.34
N ASN A 37 -9.74 13.84 21.83
CA ASN A 37 -9.77 15.29 21.61
C ASN A 37 -8.55 15.78 20.81
N ILE A 38 -8.33 15.18 19.63
CA ILE A 38 -7.18 15.44 18.76
C ILE A 38 -7.07 16.94 18.49
N LEU A 39 -5.95 17.57 18.87
CA LEU A 39 -5.71 19.00 18.69
C LEU A 39 -6.88 19.90 19.13
N ASP A 40 -7.56 19.54 20.23
CA ASP A 40 -8.73 20.25 20.78
C ASP A 40 -9.95 20.36 19.84
N SER A 41 -10.02 19.49 18.83
CA SER A 41 -11.10 19.50 17.83
C SER A 41 -12.41 18.84 18.29
N GLY A 42 -12.41 18.12 19.41
CA GLY A 42 -13.49 17.22 19.83
C GLY A 42 -13.51 15.86 19.12
N GLU A 43 -12.65 15.66 18.11
CA GLU A 43 -12.51 14.38 17.40
C GLU A 43 -11.61 13.40 18.17
N GLN A 44 -11.79 12.11 17.90
CA GLN A 44 -10.98 11.05 18.51
C GLN A 44 -10.71 9.90 17.55
N ILE A 45 -9.51 9.33 17.64
CA ILE A 45 -9.17 8.07 16.98
C ILE A 45 -8.07 7.35 17.76
N ASP A 46 -8.29 6.06 18.04
CA ASP A 46 -7.25 5.18 18.56
C ASP A 46 -6.65 4.34 17.44
N ILE A 47 -5.33 4.19 17.45
CA ILE A 47 -4.61 3.41 16.45
C ILE A 47 -3.90 2.25 17.14
N TYR A 48 -4.08 1.05 16.63
CA TYR A 48 -3.42 -0.15 17.11
C TYR A 48 -2.55 -0.76 16.01
N ILE A 49 -1.34 -1.17 16.36
CA ILE A 49 -0.46 -1.89 15.45
C ILE A 49 -0.63 -3.38 15.72
N HIS A 50 -1.01 -4.15 14.72
CA HIS A 50 -1.18 -5.60 14.79
C HIS A 50 -0.19 -6.28 13.86
N ARG A 51 0.65 -7.19 14.37
CA ARG A 51 1.60 -7.93 13.54
C ARG A 51 1.01 -9.28 13.12
N GLY A 52 1.02 -9.56 11.82
CA GLY A 52 0.67 -10.86 11.25
C GLY A 52 1.71 -11.95 11.51
N ALA A 53 1.44 -13.15 10.99
CA ALA A 53 2.24 -14.35 11.23
C ALA A 53 2.91 -14.93 9.97
N GLY A 54 3.19 -14.09 8.97
CA GLY A 54 3.92 -14.49 7.74
C GLY A 54 3.08 -15.19 6.67
N ALA A 55 1.75 -15.10 6.75
CA ALA A 55 0.85 -15.61 5.70
C ALA A 55 0.70 -14.56 4.59
N TYR A 56 1.01 -14.93 3.34
CA TYR A 56 0.80 -14.05 2.18
C TYR A 56 -0.70 -13.80 1.95
N GLU A 57 -1.55 -14.80 2.21
CA GLU A 57 -3.00 -14.69 2.07
C GLU A 57 -3.61 -13.63 2.99
N ALA A 58 -2.97 -13.35 4.13
CA ALA A 58 -3.41 -12.30 5.05
C ALA A 58 -3.27 -10.87 4.49
N GLY A 59 -2.69 -10.71 3.29
CA GLY A 59 -2.73 -9.47 2.53
C GLY A 59 -4.05 -9.23 1.78
N GLU A 60 -4.89 -10.28 1.60
CA GLU A 60 -6.23 -10.11 1.05
C GLU A 60 -7.16 -9.48 2.11
N GLU A 61 -7.99 -8.55 1.68
CA GLU A 61 -8.84 -7.71 2.54
C GLU A 61 -9.60 -8.48 3.64
N THR A 62 -10.31 -9.55 3.27
CA THR A 62 -11.14 -10.31 4.22
C THR A 62 -10.33 -11.31 5.04
N ALA A 63 -9.26 -11.88 4.47
CA ALA A 63 -8.34 -12.73 5.19
C ALA A 63 -7.53 -11.94 6.25
N LEU A 64 -7.19 -10.68 5.96
CA LEU A 64 -6.59 -9.75 6.91
C LEU A 64 -7.50 -9.58 8.12
N ILE A 65 -8.80 -9.33 7.87
CA ILE A 65 -9.79 -9.19 8.94
C ILE A 65 -9.88 -10.46 9.79
N GLU A 66 -9.98 -11.64 9.17
CA GLU A 66 -9.99 -12.92 9.91
C GLU A 66 -8.73 -13.12 10.75
N SER A 67 -7.55 -12.78 10.19
CA SER A 67 -6.29 -12.83 10.94
C SER A 67 -6.29 -11.86 12.12
N LEU A 68 -6.82 -10.66 11.95
CA LEU A 68 -6.88 -9.64 13.00
C LEU A 68 -7.84 -10.05 14.12
N GLU A 69 -8.89 -10.77 13.78
CA GLU A 69 -9.80 -11.42 14.73
C GLU A 69 -9.19 -12.65 15.44
N GLY A 70 -7.92 -12.98 15.16
CA GLY A 70 -7.20 -14.09 15.78
C GLY A 70 -7.53 -15.46 15.17
N LYS A 71 -8.22 -15.49 14.03
CA LYS A 71 -8.53 -16.72 13.29
C LYS A 71 -7.44 -16.99 12.26
N ARG A 72 -7.56 -18.12 11.55
CA ARG A 72 -6.72 -18.39 10.38
C ARG A 72 -7.07 -17.38 9.28
N ALA A 73 -6.06 -16.88 8.58
CA ALA A 73 -6.21 -15.93 7.46
C ALA A 73 -6.85 -16.58 6.23
N GLN A 74 -8.13 -16.94 6.33
CA GLN A 74 -8.93 -17.51 5.25
C GLN A 74 -9.89 -16.44 4.75
N PRO A 75 -9.88 -16.10 3.44
CA PRO A 75 -10.82 -15.11 2.90
C PRO A 75 -12.27 -15.48 3.19
N ARG A 76 -13.09 -14.48 3.51
CA ARG A 76 -14.54 -14.64 3.65
C ARG A 76 -15.18 -14.64 2.27
N LEU A 77 -16.24 -15.43 2.11
CA LEU A 77 -17.10 -15.32 0.93
C LEU A 77 -17.80 -13.95 0.95
N LYS A 78 -17.75 -13.25 -0.18
CA LYS A 78 -18.54 -12.03 -0.43
C LYS A 78 -19.83 -12.46 -1.12
N PRO A 79 -21.03 -12.02 -0.69
CA PRO A 79 -21.35 -11.13 0.44
C PRO A 79 -21.41 -11.82 1.83
N PRO A 80 -21.32 -11.08 2.96
CA PRO A 80 -21.29 -9.60 3.06
C PRO A 80 -19.92 -8.97 2.78
N PHE A 81 -19.93 -7.72 2.29
CA PHE A 81 -18.71 -6.94 2.07
C PHE A 81 -18.19 -6.30 3.36
N PRO A 82 -16.86 -6.14 3.55
CA PRO A 82 -16.28 -5.55 4.77
C PRO A 82 -16.78 -4.15 5.10
N ALA A 83 -17.07 -3.33 4.09
CA ALA A 83 -17.63 -2.00 4.26
C ALA A 83 -19.00 -1.99 4.98
N VAL A 84 -19.70 -3.13 5.01
CA VAL A 84 -20.96 -3.32 5.75
C VAL A 84 -20.73 -4.18 6.99
N VAL A 85 -20.06 -5.32 6.85
CA VAL A 85 -19.77 -6.27 7.93
C VAL A 85 -18.32 -6.76 7.80
N GLY A 86 -17.41 -6.07 8.48
CA GLY A 86 -15.97 -6.32 8.46
C GLY A 86 -15.45 -6.82 9.80
N LEU A 87 -14.50 -6.08 10.36
CA LEU A 87 -13.80 -6.41 11.59
C LEU A 87 -14.76 -6.41 12.78
N TYR A 88 -14.82 -7.53 13.51
CA TYR A 88 -15.71 -7.76 14.65
C TYR A 88 -17.19 -7.49 14.32
N GLY A 89 -17.58 -7.66 13.05
CA GLY A 89 -18.93 -7.39 12.57
C GLY A 89 -19.25 -5.90 12.34
N CYS A 90 -18.27 -5.00 12.51
CA CYS A 90 -18.44 -3.57 12.27
C CYS A 90 -18.14 -3.18 10.81
N PRO A 91 -18.77 -2.11 10.28
CA PRO A 91 -18.38 -1.51 9.01
C PRO A 91 -16.89 -1.16 9.01
N THR A 92 -16.12 -1.73 8.08
CA THR A 92 -14.67 -1.61 8.04
C THR A 92 -14.21 -1.26 6.63
N VAL A 93 -13.37 -0.24 6.52
CA VAL A 93 -12.69 0.12 5.27
C VAL A 93 -11.24 -0.35 5.37
N VAL A 94 -10.79 -1.14 4.40
CA VAL A 94 -9.40 -1.59 4.31
C VAL A 94 -8.73 -0.88 3.14
N ASN A 95 -7.59 -0.24 3.39
CA ASN A 95 -6.80 0.42 2.36
C ASN A 95 -5.34 0.00 2.49
N ASN A 96 -4.62 0.03 1.36
CA ASN A 96 -3.17 -0.09 1.38
C ASN A 96 -2.55 1.14 2.06
N VAL A 97 -1.37 0.95 2.67
CA VAL A 97 -0.59 2.02 3.31
C VAL A 97 -0.33 3.18 2.35
N GLU A 98 0.08 2.89 1.11
CA GLU A 98 0.34 3.90 0.08
C GLU A 98 -0.90 4.77 -0.22
N THR A 99 -2.09 4.17 -0.25
CA THR A 99 -3.35 4.90 -0.46
C THR A 99 -3.59 5.89 0.69
N ILE A 100 -3.41 5.45 1.94
CA ILE A 100 -3.61 6.33 3.12
C ILE A 100 -2.54 7.42 3.17
N CYS A 101 -1.28 7.12 2.83
CA CYS A 101 -0.19 8.09 2.81
C CYS A 101 -0.39 9.21 1.77
N ASN A 102 -1.18 8.99 0.72
CA ASN A 102 -1.52 10.01 -0.25
C ASN A 102 -2.62 10.98 0.23
N VAL A 103 -3.44 10.59 1.22
CA VAL A 103 -4.58 11.41 1.68
C VAL A 103 -4.14 12.76 2.26
N PRO A 104 -3.12 12.87 3.14
CA PRO A 104 -2.68 14.17 3.62
C PRO A 104 -2.25 15.14 2.51
N LEU A 105 -1.57 14.64 1.47
CA LEU A 105 -1.15 15.45 0.33
C LEU A 105 -2.34 15.94 -0.50
N ILE A 106 -3.36 15.09 -0.68
CA ILE A 106 -4.61 15.47 -1.37
C ILE A 106 -5.36 16.55 -0.57
N LEU A 107 -5.42 16.44 0.75
CA LEU A 107 -6.08 17.43 1.59
C LEU A 107 -5.33 18.77 1.61
N ASP A 108 -4.00 18.73 1.65
CA ASP A 108 -3.15 19.92 1.69
C ASP A 108 -3.13 20.68 0.35
N ARG A 109 -3.04 19.96 -0.78
CA ARG A 109 -2.85 20.55 -2.11
C ARG A 109 -4.11 20.62 -2.97
N GLY A 110 -5.19 19.98 -2.55
CA GLY A 110 -6.42 19.83 -3.32
C GLY A 110 -6.41 18.60 -4.24
N TRP A 111 -7.60 18.08 -4.53
CA TRP A 111 -7.77 16.89 -5.37
C TRP A 111 -7.45 17.16 -6.83
N GLU A 112 -7.64 18.39 -7.31
CA GLU A 112 -7.31 18.82 -8.68
C GLU A 112 -5.82 18.69 -8.94
N TRP A 113 -4.98 19.05 -7.96
CA TRP A 113 -3.53 18.87 -8.05
C TRP A 113 -3.15 17.39 -8.17
N TYR A 114 -3.81 16.51 -7.41
CA TYR A 114 -3.56 15.07 -7.48
C TYR A 114 -4.04 14.47 -8.81
N ALA A 115 -5.18 14.93 -9.31
CA ALA A 115 -5.83 14.43 -10.52
C ALA A 115 -5.07 14.76 -11.82
N VAL A 116 -4.23 15.81 -11.84
CA VAL A 116 -3.40 16.12 -13.02
C VAL A 116 -2.12 15.29 -13.13
N ILE A 117 -1.80 14.48 -12.10
CA ILE A 117 -0.64 13.60 -12.10
C ILE A 117 -1.06 12.27 -12.76
N GLY A 118 -0.47 11.93 -13.90
CA GLY A 118 -0.73 10.66 -14.59
C GLY A 118 -1.94 10.68 -15.53
N PRO A 119 -2.29 9.52 -16.12
CA PRO A 119 -3.34 9.41 -17.13
C PRO A 119 -4.76 9.44 -16.56
N ASP A 120 -5.74 9.72 -17.42
CA ASP A 120 -7.17 9.71 -17.07
C ASP A 120 -7.57 8.38 -16.42
N LYS A 121 -8.37 8.46 -15.34
CA LYS A 121 -8.79 7.36 -14.46
C LYS A 121 -7.72 6.65 -13.62
N ASN A 122 -6.43 6.90 -13.85
CA ASN A 122 -5.31 6.37 -13.10
C ASN A 122 -4.40 7.51 -12.66
N THR A 123 -4.94 8.38 -11.81
CA THR A 123 -4.28 9.61 -11.37
C THR A 123 -3.51 9.43 -10.06
N GLY A 124 -2.52 10.29 -9.83
CA GLY A 124 -1.68 10.30 -8.66
C GLY A 124 -0.30 9.69 -8.89
N PRO A 125 0.65 9.98 -7.98
CA PRO A 125 1.92 9.30 -7.97
C PRO A 125 1.74 7.83 -7.57
N LYS A 126 2.66 6.99 -8.02
CA LYS A 126 2.72 5.57 -7.68
C LYS A 126 4.15 5.19 -7.29
N LEU A 127 4.26 4.43 -6.22
CA LEU A 127 5.50 3.76 -5.84
C LEU A 127 5.66 2.46 -6.64
N TYR A 128 6.76 2.38 -7.38
CA TYR A 128 7.19 1.26 -8.20
C TYR A 128 8.38 0.56 -7.57
N CYS A 129 8.18 -0.69 -7.15
CA CYS A 129 9.24 -1.54 -6.64
C CYS A 129 9.90 -2.31 -7.79
N VAL A 130 11.03 -1.81 -8.32
CA VAL A 130 11.80 -2.52 -9.34
C VAL A 130 12.82 -3.42 -8.66
N SER A 131 12.68 -4.73 -8.86
CA SER A 131 13.53 -5.75 -8.24
C SER A 131 14.00 -6.80 -9.26
N GLY A 132 14.87 -7.72 -8.83
CA GLY A 132 15.42 -8.77 -9.69
C GLY A 132 16.64 -8.31 -10.48
N HIS A 133 16.71 -8.70 -11.76
CA HIS A 133 17.91 -8.53 -12.60
C HIS A 133 17.99 -7.13 -13.25
N VAL A 134 18.15 -6.10 -12.43
CA VAL A 134 18.40 -4.71 -12.85
C VAL A 134 19.66 -4.15 -12.16
N ASN A 135 20.30 -3.14 -12.75
CA ASN A 135 21.53 -2.55 -12.21
C ASN A 135 21.30 -1.75 -10.91
N ARG A 136 20.12 -1.14 -10.77
CA ARG A 136 19.72 -0.33 -9.62
C ARG A 136 18.33 -0.79 -9.15
N PRO A 137 18.23 -1.88 -8.37
CA PRO A 137 16.95 -2.26 -7.77
C PRO A 137 16.57 -1.24 -6.68
N GLY A 138 15.28 -0.95 -6.56
CA GLY A 138 14.81 0.06 -5.62
C GLY A 138 13.32 0.37 -5.72
N VAL A 139 12.90 1.34 -4.92
CA VAL A 139 11.56 1.93 -4.98
C VAL A 139 11.67 3.29 -5.66
N TYR A 140 10.88 3.50 -6.70
CA TYR A 140 10.84 4.71 -7.48
C TYR A 140 9.44 5.30 -7.45
N GLU A 141 9.32 6.61 -7.29
CA GLU A 141 8.05 7.31 -7.38
C GLU A 141 7.94 8.01 -8.74
N THR A 142 6.86 7.75 -9.45
CA THR A 142 6.50 8.44 -10.70
C THR A 142 5.00 8.30 -10.92
N ASP A 143 4.44 9.04 -11.87
CA ASP A 143 3.05 8.87 -12.27
C ASP A 143 2.82 7.59 -13.09
N MET A 144 1.55 7.18 -13.19
CA MET A 144 1.14 5.93 -13.86
C MET A 144 1.21 5.95 -15.40
N SER A 145 1.75 7.01 -16.02
CA SER A 145 2.03 7.03 -17.47
C SER A 145 3.37 6.39 -17.84
N VAL A 146 4.24 6.14 -16.85
CA VAL A 146 5.55 5.52 -17.07
C VAL A 146 5.39 4.12 -17.68
N THR A 147 6.24 3.79 -18.66
CA THR A 147 6.26 2.44 -19.24
C THR A 147 7.17 1.49 -18.44
N LEU A 148 6.93 0.18 -18.56
CA LEU A 148 7.84 -0.82 -17.98
C LEU A 148 9.26 -0.67 -18.53
N ARG A 149 9.42 -0.28 -19.82
CA ARG A 149 10.72 0.03 -20.40
C ARG A 149 11.43 1.16 -19.65
N GLN A 150 10.75 2.27 -19.43
CA GLN A 150 11.33 3.43 -18.73
C GLN A 150 11.73 3.03 -17.31
N LEU A 151 10.85 2.34 -16.57
CA LEU A 151 11.18 1.84 -15.24
C LEU A 151 12.44 0.95 -15.22
N ILE A 152 12.58 0.05 -16.18
CA ILE A 152 13.73 -0.88 -16.24
C ILE A 152 15.01 -0.16 -16.65
N TYR A 153 14.99 0.59 -17.75
CA TYR A 153 16.21 1.12 -18.37
C TYR A 153 16.59 2.51 -17.84
N ASP A 154 15.63 3.40 -17.64
CA ASP A 154 15.90 4.78 -17.25
C ASP A 154 16.05 4.90 -15.72
N TYR A 155 15.09 4.35 -14.98
CA TYR A 155 15.09 4.39 -13.50
C TYR A 155 16.06 3.35 -12.91
N ALA A 156 15.87 2.08 -13.24
CA ALA A 156 16.65 0.98 -12.66
C ALA A 156 17.98 0.70 -13.39
N GLY A 157 18.32 1.48 -14.43
CA GLY A 157 19.63 1.45 -15.08
C GLY A 157 19.88 0.23 -15.97
N GLY A 158 18.84 -0.45 -16.44
CA GLY A 158 18.95 -1.57 -17.37
C GLY A 158 19.37 -2.89 -16.72
N ILE A 159 19.73 -3.86 -17.56
CA ILE A 159 20.02 -5.24 -17.15
C ILE A 159 21.52 -5.41 -16.87
N PRO A 160 21.92 -6.13 -15.81
CA PRO A 160 23.34 -6.37 -15.51
C PRO A 160 24.14 -6.95 -16.67
N GLY A 161 25.27 -6.30 -16.96
CA GLY A 161 26.18 -6.66 -18.05
C GLY A 161 25.58 -6.50 -19.44
N ASP A 162 24.67 -5.52 -19.61
CA ASP A 162 24.00 -5.18 -20.88
C ASP A 162 23.32 -6.39 -21.55
N ARG A 163 22.89 -7.34 -20.73
CA ARG A 163 22.21 -8.55 -21.21
C ARG A 163 20.83 -8.20 -21.74
N ARG A 164 20.37 -8.98 -22.70
CA ARG A 164 19.01 -8.84 -23.23
C ARG A 164 17.97 -9.23 -22.18
N LEU A 165 17.01 -8.34 -21.94
CA LEU A 165 15.80 -8.66 -21.17
C LEU A 165 15.05 -9.82 -21.83
N LYS A 166 14.63 -10.80 -21.05
CA LYS A 166 13.78 -11.90 -21.52
C LYS A 166 12.30 -11.66 -21.21
N ALA A 167 12.01 -11.29 -19.97
CA ALA A 167 10.67 -11.06 -19.48
C ALA A 167 10.65 -10.24 -18.19
N VAL A 168 9.49 -9.71 -17.83
CA VAL A 168 9.20 -8.94 -16.61
C VAL A 168 7.88 -9.42 -15.98
N ILE A 169 7.76 -9.27 -14.66
CA ILE A 169 6.52 -9.52 -13.91
C ILE A 169 6.04 -8.16 -13.36
N PRO A 170 5.01 -7.53 -13.96
CA PRO A 170 4.70 -6.12 -13.71
C PRO A 170 3.99 -5.83 -12.38
N GLY A 171 3.15 -6.74 -11.88
CA GLY A 171 2.32 -6.51 -10.69
C GLY A 171 2.48 -7.57 -9.60
N GLY A 172 3.69 -8.12 -9.45
CA GLY A 172 3.96 -9.23 -8.53
C GLY A 172 3.44 -10.57 -9.04
N SER A 173 3.47 -11.60 -8.19
CA SER A 173 3.22 -13.00 -8.57
C SER A 173 1.78 -13.29 -9.02
N SER A 174 0.86 -12.34 -8.86
CA SER A 174 -0.53 -12.44 -9.34
C SER A 174 -0.70 -11.99 -10.81
N THR A 175 0.38 -11.54 -11.47
CA THR A 175 0.34 -11.07 -12.86
C THR A 175 1.06 -12.02 -13.81
N ASN A 176 0.63 -12.03 -15.07
CA ASN A 176 1.29 -12.80 -16.12
C ASN A 176 2.70 -12.27 -16.38
N VAL A 177 3.59 -13.19 -16.74
CA VAL A 177 4.93 -12.86 -17.22
C VAL A 177 4.81 -12.18 -18.58
N LEU A 178 5.32 -10.95 -18.71
CA LEU A 178 5.36 -10.22 -19.97
C LEU A 178 6.71 -10.44 -20.67
N PRO A 179 6.72 -10.86 -21.95
CA PRO A 179 7.96 -10.98 -22.70
C PRO A 179 8.54 -9.59 -23.03
N ALA A 180 9.84 -9.55 -23.32
CA ALA A 180 10.58 -8.30 -23.49
C ALA A 180 10.08 -7.37 -24.63
N ASP A 181 9.34 -7.90 -25.60
CA ASP A 181 8.71 -7.15 -26.69
C ASP A 181 7.36 -6.50 -26.31
N LYS A 182 6.91 -6.69 -25.06
CA LYS A 182 5.64 -6.15 -24.53
C LYS A 182 5.82 -5.11 -23.43
N ILE A 183 7.04 -4.60 -23.24
CA ILE A 183 7.36 -3.67 -22.13
C ILE A 183 7.12 -2.20 -22.45
N ASP A 184 6.68 -1.87 -23.66
CA ASP A 184 6.31 -0.51 -24.08
C ASP A 184 4.90 -0.11 -23.63
N VAL A 185 4.31 -0.89 -22.73
CA VAL A 185 3.02 -0.62 -22.09
C VAL A 185 3.22 0.21 -20.83
N GLN A 186 2.20 1.00 -20.47
CA GLN A 186 2.16 1.73 -19.20
C GLN A 186 2.18 0.75 -18.04
N ALA A 187 2.91 1.12 -16.98
CA ALA A 187 2.99 0.40 -15.72
C ALA A 187 1.84 0.81 -14.79
N SER A 188 0.64 0.98 -15.33
CA SER A 188 -0.60 1.23 -14.58
C SER A 188 -1.25 -0.08 -14.17
#